data_AF-A0A9R0ZMD9-F1
#
_entry.id   AF-A0A9R0ZMD9-F1
#
_cell.length_a   1.000
_cell.length_b   1.000
_cell.length_c   1.000
_cell.angle_alpha   90.00
_cell.angle_beta   90.00
_cell.angle_gamma   90.00
#
_symmetry.space_group_name_H-M   'P 1'
#
loop_
_entity.id
_entity.type
_entity.pdbx_description
1 polymer ?
#
loop_
_entity_poly.entity_id
_entity_poly.type
_entity_poly.pdbx_seq_one_letter_code
_entity_poly.pdbx_strand_id
1 'polypeptide(L)'
;MAAPTQSSPLRRWKRFFRAFDSVDAAIKPSDPDHSRDELRRARVNIVEQLCDAADDDQAERLCKILDDHMAESLETLRLVPVMPSVLASTDLGKSVCALRRHESERVRVLARGLVSGWRASMKDELAKVRDALHKLDNINVPQNKEVTIDQQTVGISKKASPAGDRAGLCSEEKMEAAKRKFHQAYQEAEDAKRRRRTQLVQAPKMMQPIRRCTSSMVKKTFAIKTQLHMA
;
A
#
# COMPACT_ATOMS: atom_id res chain seq x y z
N MET A 1 34.33 -29.29 -8.90
CA MET A 1 33.05 -28.60 -9.22
C MET A 1 32.35 -28.32 -7.90
N ALA A 2 32.13 -27.06 -7.54
CA ALA A 2 31.33 -26.74 -6.36
C ALA A 2 29.86 -26.91 -6.74
N ALA A 3 29.16 -27.83 -6.06
CA ALA A 3 27.72 -27.99 -6.22
C ALA A 3 27.02 -26.66 -5.85
N PRO A 4 26.04 -26.19 -6.62
CA PRO A 4 25.25 -25.04 -6.22
C PRO A 4 24.59 -25.40 -4.88
N THR A 5 24.83 -24.59 -3.86
CA THR A 5 24.11 -24.66 -2.59
C THR A 5 22.63 -24.41 -2.88
N GLN A 6 21.89 -25.49 -3.10
CA GLN A 6 20.45 -25.44 -3.26
C GLN A 6 19.89 -24.86 -1.96
N SER A 7 19.24 -23.71 -2.07
CA SER A 7 18.60 -23.08 -0.92
C SER A 7 17.53 -24.03 -0.42
N SER A 8 17.55 -24.41 0.86
CA SER A 8 16.59 -25.39 1.38
C SER A 8 15.15 -24.98 1.02
N PRO A 9 14.28 -25.90 0.55
CA PRO A 9 12.98 -25.56 -0.02
C PRO A 9 12.08 -24.73 0.93
N LEU A 10 12.22 -24.95 2.24
CA LEU A 10 11.59 -24.13 3.30
C LEU A 10 12.00 -22.64 3.30
N ARG A 11 13.25 -22.31 2.91
CA ARG A 11 13.71 -20.91 2.82
C ARG A 11 13.00 -20.11 1.73
N ARG A 12 12.49 -20.81 0.71
CA ARG A 12 11.71 -20.22 -0.36
C ARG A 12 10.43 -19.60 0.19
N TRP A 13 9.69 -20.38 0.99
CA TRP A 13 8.40 -19.99 1.57
C TRP A 13 8.49 -19.10 2.80
N LYS A 14 9.61 -19.10 3.52
CA LYS A 14 9.80 -18.31 4.76
C LYS A 14 9.40 -16.84 4.63
N ARG A 15 9.66 -16.22 3.48
CA ARG A 15 9.35 -14.80 3.22
C ARG A 15 7.91 -14.52 2.80
N PHE A 16 7.12 -15.57 2.55
CA PHE A 16 5.76 -15.48 2.01
C PHE A 16 4.70 -16.04 2.96
N PHE A 17 5.05 -16.65 4.10
CA PHE A 17 4.06 -17.22 5.02
C PHE A 17 2.98 -16.21 5.48
N ARG A 18 3.36 -14.96 5.75
CA ARG A 18 2.40 -13.87 6.06
C ARG A 18 1.36 -13.63 4.97
N ALA A 19 1.66 -13.98 3.72
CA ALA A 19 0.74 -13.81 2.62
C ALA A 19 -0.45 -14.77 2.71
N PHE A 20 -0.27 -15.97 3.27
CA PHE A 20 -1.39 -16.90 3.48
C PHE A 20 -2.44 -16.29 4.40
N ASP A 21 -2.04 -15.79 5.57
CA ASP A 21 -2.97 -15.18 6.53
C ASP A 21 -3.68 -13.96 5.93
N SER A 22 -2.93 -13.13 5.19
CA SER A 22 -3.48 -11.93 4.55
C SER A 22 -4.53 -12.27 3.49
N VAL A 23 -4.22 -13.25 2.63
CA VAL A 23 -5.12 -13.72 1.58
C VAL A 23 -6.36 -14.37 2.22
N ASP A 24 -6.17 -15.26 3.17
CA ASP A 24 -7.27 -15.96 3.84
C ASP A 24 -8.23 -15.04 4.59
N ALA A 25 -7.71 -13.98 5.21
CA ALA A 25 -8.50 -12.95 5.87
C ALA A 25 -9.31 -12.12 4.87
N ALA A 26 -8.75 -11.86 3.69
CA ALA A 26 -9.41 -11.08 2.65
C ALA A 26 -10.53 -11.86 1.95
N ILE A 27 -10.37 -13.16 1.77
CA ILE A 27 -11.40 -13.98 1.14
C ILE A 27 -12.54 -14.26 2.14
N LYS A 28 -12.43 -13.90 3.44
CA LYS A 28 -13.34 -14.31 4.54
C LYS A 28 -14.82 -14.10 4.15
N PRO A 29 -15.67 -15.15 4.18
CA PRO A 29 -17.08 -14.98 3.90
C PRO A 29 -17.78 -14.41 5.15
N SER A 30 -18.95 -13.81 4.94
CA SER A 30 -19.89 -13.49 6.01
C SER A 30 -20.47 -14.75 6.69
N ASP A 31 -20.29 -15.95 6.10
CA ASP A 31 -20.73 -17.25 6.61
C ASP A 31 -19.60 -18.30 6.77
N PRO A 32 -19.74 -19.27 7.68
CA PRO A 32 -18.76 -20.33 7.92
C PRO A 32 -18.84 -21.43 6.85
N ASP A 33 -18.10 -21.26 5.75
CA ASP A 33 -17.91 -22.32 4.76
C ASP A 33 -16.77 -23.27 5.15
N HIS A 34 -17.09 -24.57 5.23
CA HIS A 34 -16.19 -25.62 5.70
C HIS A 34 -15.06 -25.92 4.70
N SER A 35 -15.29 -25.67 3.40
CA SER A 35 -14.35 -25.98 2.32
C SER A 35 -13.06 -25.15 2.39
N ARG A 36 -13.13 -23.89 2.81
CA ARG A 36 -11.91 -23.08 3.01
C ARG A 36 -11.12 -23.53 4.22
N ASP A 37 -11.80 -23.84 5.32
CA ASP A 37 -11.10 -24.28 6.52
C ASP A 37 -10.38 -25.62 6.27
N GLU A 38 -10.91 -26.46 5.39
CA GLU A 38 -10.19 -27.61 4.85
C GLU A 38 -8.94 -27.20 4.07
N LEU A 39 -9.01 -26.23 3.17
CA LEU A 39 -7.83 -25.72 2.45
C LEU A 39 -6.76 -25.17 3.41
N ARG A 40 -7.17 -24.44 4.45
CA ARG A 40 -6.27 -23.93 5.49
C ARG A 40 -5.61 -25.08 6.26
N ARG A 41 -6.40 -26.08 6.68
CA ARG A 41 -5.90 -27.28 7.38
C ARG A 41 -4.94 -28.09 6.50
N ALA A 42 -5.29 -28.31 5.24
CA ALA A 42 -4.46 -29.02 4.27
C ALA A 42 -3.10 -28.33 4.12
N ARG A 43 -3.11 -27.00 4.00
CA ARG A 43 -1.89 -26.22 3.93
C ARG A 43 -1.02 -26.34 5.19
N VAL A 44 -1.62 -26.29 6.38
CA VAL A 44 -0.87 -26.47 7.64
C VAL A 44 -0.22 -27.85 7.69
N ASN A 45 -0.95 -28.91 7.32
CA ASN A 45 -0.43 -30.26 7.23
C ASN A 45 0.76 -30.38 6.25
N ILE A 46 0.68 -29.72 5.09
CA ILE A 46 1.79 -29.70 4.13
C ILE A 46 3.02 -29.00 4.72
N VAL A 47 2.82 -27.90 5.46
CA VAL A 47 3.92 -27.17 6.13
C VAL A 47 4.55 -28.01 7.25
N GLU A 48 3.76 -28.79 7.98
CA GLU A 48 4.25 -29.75 8.97
C GLU A 48 5.09 -30.85 8.29
N GLN A 49 4.55 -31.48 7.24
CA GLN A 49 5.29 -32.47 6.45
C GLN A 49 6.57 -31.90 5.83
N LEU A 50 6.59 -30.62 5.47
CA LEU A 50 7.80 -29.94 4.98
C LEU A 50 8.86 -29.80 6.08
N CYS A 51 8.46 -29.64 7.34
CA CYS A 51 9.40 -29.58 8.47
C CYS A 51 10.02 -30.95 8.75
N ASP A 52 9.27 -32.03 8.50
CA ASP A 52 9.68 -33.42 8.77
C ASP A 52 10.24 -34.14 7.53
N ALA A 53 10.40 -33.44 6.40
CA ALA A 53 10.85 -34.05 5.14
C ALA A 53 12.25 -34.67 5.30
N ALA A 54 12.39 -35.95 4.89
CA ALA A 54 13.62 -36.71 5.05
C ALA A 54 14.71 -36.31 4.03
N ASP A 55 14.29 -35.83 2.86
CA ASP A 55 15.16 -35.46 1.76
C ASP A 55 14.63 -34.23 0.99
N ASP A 56 15.54 -33.61 0.23
CA ASP A 56 15.26 -32.40 -0.55
C ASP A 56 14.22 -32.65 -1.67
N ASP A 57 14.16 -33.87 -2.22
CA ASP A 57 13.21 -34.20 -3.28
C ASP A 57 11.77 -34.25 -2.75
N GLN A 58 11.57 -34.80 -1.55
CA GLN A 58 10.30 -34.79 -0.83
C GLN A 58 9.91 -33.35 -0.49
N ALA A 59 10.84 -32.56 0.02
CA ALA A 59 10.59 -31.16 0.34
C ALA A 59 10.22 -30.33 -0.91
N GLU A 60 10.83 -30.59 -2.06
CA GLU A 60 10.49 -29.92 -3.32
C GLU A 60 9.11 -30.33 -3.85
N ARG A 61 8.74 -31.61 -3.74
CA ARG A 61 7.38 -32.09 -4.07
C ARG A 61 6.33 -31.38 -3.22
N LEU A 62 6.54 -31.31 -1.91
CA LEU A 62 5.64 -30.62 -0.98
C LEU A 62 5.58 -29.11 -1.24
N CYS A 63 6.70 -28.47 -1.59
CA CYS A 63 6.73 -27.05 -1.96
C CYS A 63 5.89 -26.76 -3.21
N LYS A 64 5.88 -27.65 -4.21
CA LYS A 64 5.02 -27.50 -5.40
C LYS A 64 3.54 -27.57 -5.03
N ILE A 65 3.15 -28.51 -4.16
CA ILE A 65 1.76 -28.60 -3.67
C ILE A 65 1.38 -27.32 -2.92
N LEU A 66 2.29 -26.78 -2.10
CA LEU A 66 2.06 -25.52 -1.40
C LEU A 66 1.92 -24.33 -2.37
N ASP A 67 2.69 -24.30 -3.46
CA ASP A 67 2.55 -23.32 -4.55
C ASP A 67 1.17 -23.38 -5.20
N ASP A 68 0.67 -24.59 -5.46
CA ASP A 68 -0.63 -24.79 -6.10
C ASP A 68 -1.77 -24.31 -5.20
N HIS A 69 -1.74 -24.62 -3.90
CA HIS A 69 -2.73 -24.11 -2.95
C HIS A 69 -2.71 -22.58 -2.81
N MET A 70 -1.54 -21.95 -2.81
CA MET A 70 -1.46 -20.48 -2.85
C MET A 70 -2.06 -19.94 -4.14
N ALA A 71 -1.77 -20.56 -5.29
CA ALA A 71 -2.31 -20.13 -6.57
C ALA A 71 -3.85 -20.27 -6.63
N GLU A 72 -4.42 -21.35 -6.12
CA GLU A 72 -5.87 -21.53 -5.96
C GLU A 72 -6.49 -20.45 -5.05
N SER A 73 -5.81 -20.11 -3.96
CA SER A 73 -6.24 -19.03 -3.06
C SER A 73 -6.24 -17.68 -3.77
N LEU A 74 -5.24 -17.40 -4.61
CA LEU A 74 -5.17 -16.18 -5.43
C LEU A 74 -6.23 -16.14 -6.53
N GLU A 75 -6.56 -17.27 -7.15
CA GLU A 75 -7.68 -17.39 -8.09
C GLU A 75 -9.01 -17.10 -7.40
N THR A 76 -9.21 -17.66 -6.20
CA THR A 76 -10.40 -17.38 -5.39
C THR A 76 -10.48 -15.89 -5.04
N LEU A 77 -9.36 -15.29 -4.65
CA LEU A 77 -9.27 -13.86 -4.34
C LEU A 77 -9.61 -12.97 -5.56
N ARG A 78 -9.37 -13.42 -6.79
CA ARG A 78 -9.77 -12.68 -8.00
C ARG A 78 -11.29 -12.61 -8.18
N LEU A 79 -12.01 -13.63 -7.71
CA LEU A 79 -13.47 -13.70 -7.82
C LEU A 79 -14.17 -12.88 -6.71
N VAL A 80 -13.49 -12.64 -5.59
CA VAL A 80 -14.02 -11.84 -4.49
C VAL A 80 -13.89 -10.34 -4.81
N PRO A 81 -14.97 -9.55 -4.72
CA PRO A 81 -14.89 -8.09 -4.83
C PRO A 81 -14.04 -7.51 -3.70
N VAL A 82 -12.77 -7.22 -3.96
CA VAL A 82 -11.90 -6.56 -2.97
C VAL A 82 -12.11 -5.05 -3.05
N MET A 83 -12.80 -4.49 -2.07
CA MET A 83 -13.01 -3.05 -1.99
C MET A 83 -11.68 -2.30 -1.73
N PRO A 84 -11.47 -1.11 -2.32
CA PRO A 84 -10.26 -0.32 -2.10
C PRO A 84 -9.96 -0.02 -0.63
N SER A 85 -10.99 0.13 0.21
CA SER A 85 -10.87 0.31 1.66
C SER A 85 -10.25 -0.90 2.37
N VAL A 86 -10.53 -2.12 1.91
CA VAL A 86 -9.94 -3.36 2.42
C VAL A 86 -8.46 -3.43 2.02
N LEU A 87 -8.12 -3.07 0.78
CA LEU A 87 -6.71 -3.02 0.34
C LEU A 87 -5.88 -1.97 1.09
N ALA A 88 -6.50 -0.87 1.52
CA ALA A 88 -5.82 0.19 2.25
C ALA A 88 -5.61 -0.13 3.74
N SER A 89 -6.57 -0.83 4.36
CA SER A 89 -6.54 -1.16 5.79
C SER A 89 -5.85 -2.48 6.10
N THR A 90 -5.76 -3.40 5.13
CA THR A 90 -5.13 -4.71 5.32
C THR A 90 -3.73 -4.76 4.72
N ASP A 91 -2.89 -5.66 5.24
CA ASP A 91 -1.58 -5.95 4.63
C ASP A 91 -1.70 -6.78 3.33
N LEU A 92 -2.92 -7.07 2.84
CA LEU A 92 -3.17 -7.84 1.63
C LEU A 92 -2.41 -7.29 0.42
N GLY A 93 -2.45 -5.98 0.21
CA GLY A 93 -1.77 -5.33 -0.91
C GLY A 93 -0.25 -5.56 -0.88
N LYS A 94 0.36 -5.48 0.32
CA LYS A 94 1.80 -5.72 0.51
C LYS A 94 2.15 -7.19 0.30
N SER A 95 1.35 -8.09 0.89
CA SER A 95 1.50 -9.53 0.79
C SER A 95 1.42 -10.03 -0.66
N VAL A 96 0.39 -9.63 -1.41
CA VAL A 96 0.25 -10.01 -2.83
C VAL A 96 1.32 -9.33 -3.70
N CYS A 97 1.77 -8.12 -3.36
CA CYS A 97 2.92 -7.52 -4.04
C CYS A 97 4.22 -8.33 -3.85
N ALA A 98 4.46 -8.88 -2.66
CA ALA A 98 5.63 -9.73 -2.42
C ALA A 98 5.60 -11.00 -3.28
N LEU A 99 4.43 -11.63 -3.43
CA LEU A 99 4.23 -12.83 -4.24
C LEU A 99 4.58 -12.65 -5.74
N ARG A 100 4.68 -11.42 -6.24
CA ARG A 100 5.15 -11.13 -7.62
C ARG A 100 6.60 -11.52 -7.88
N ARG A 101 7.36 -11.86 -6.82
CA ARG A 101 8.76 -12.34 -6.89
C ARG A 101 8.90 -13.80 -6.47
N HIS A 102 7.78 -14.47 -6.23
CA HIS A 102 7.75 -15.88 -5.87
C HIS A 102 8.35 -16.74 -7.00
N GLU A 103 8.96 -17.86 -6.64
CA GLU A 103 9.70 -18.71 -7.57
C GLU A 103 8.75 -19.52 -8.48
N SER A 104 7.57 -19.93 -8.00
CA SER A 104 6.50 -20.52 -8.83
C SER A 104 5.93 -19.49 -9.80
N GLU A 105 5.98 -19.81 -11.09
CA GLU A 105 5.45 -18.93 -12.15
C GLU A 105 3.94 -18.73 -12.02
N ARG A 106 3.18 -19.77 -11.67
CA ARG A 106 1.71 -19.67 -11.53
C ARG A 106 1.33 -18.65 -10.46
N VAL A 107 1.91 -18.76 -9.26
CA VAL A 107 1.74 -17.80 -8.16
C VAL A 107 2.13 -16.39 -8.62
N ARG A 108 3.26 -16.28 -9.31
CA ARG A 108 3.84 -15.02 -9.75
C ARG A 108 2.95 -14.29 -10.77
N VAL A 109 2.42 -15.00 -11.77
CA VAL A 109 1.49 -14.48 -12.79
C VAL A 109 0.17 -14.05 -12.16
N LEU A 110 -0.38 -14.88 -11.27
CA LEU A 110 -1.64 -14.57 -10.60
C LEU A 110 -1.54 -13.28 -9.78
N ALA A 111 -0.47 -13.16 -8.97
CA ALA A 111 -0.18 -11.98 -8.17
C ALA A 111 0.03 -10.72 -9.01
N ARG A 112 0.74 -10.82 -10.14
CA ARG A 112 0.93 -9.68 -11.07
C ARG A 112 -0.40 -9.21 -11.67
N GLY A 113 -1.27 -10.13 -12.07
CA GLY A 113 -2.58 -9.77 -12.61
C GLY A 113 -3.50 -9.15 -11.57
N LEU A 114 -3.52 -9.66 -10.33
CA LEU A 114 -4.29 -9.07 -9.23
C LEU A 114 -3.87 -7.62 -8.95
N VAL A 115 -2.56 -7.37 -8.78
CA VAL A 115 -2.04 -6.03 -8.52
C VAL A 115 -2.33 -5.07 -9.68
N SER A 116 -2.32 -5.56 -10.91
CA SER A 116 -2.64 -4.76 -12.09
C SER A 116 -4.14 -4.43 -12.14
N GLY A 117 -5.00 -5.42 -11.86
CA GLY A 117 -6.45 -5.22 -11.78
C GLY A 117 -6.86 -4.25 -10.67
N TRP A 118 -6.30 -4.39 -9.47
CA TRP A 118 -6.54 -3.44 -8.38
C TRP A 118 -6.07 -2.03 -8.71
N ARG A 119 -4.91 -1.86 -9.37
CA ARG A 119 -4.44 -0.55 -9.81
C ARG A 119 -5.34 0.06 -10.87
N ALA A 120 -5.86 -0.73 -11.81
CA ALA A 120 -6.80 -0.26 -12.82
C ALA A 120 -8.11 0.19 -12.15
N SER A 121 -8.68 -0.64 -11.28
CA SER A 121 -9.89 -0.31 -10.52
C SER A 121 -9.73 0.99 -9.70
N MET A 122 -8.61 1.17 -9.00
CA MET A 122 -8.35 2.42 -8.28
C MET A 122 -8.23 3.64 -9.21
N LYS A 123 -7.64 3.48 -10.40
CA LYS A 123 -7.55 4.57 -11.39
C LYS A 123 -8.94 4.93 -11.92
N ASP A 124 -9.78 3.94 -12.19
CA ASP A 124 -11.15 4.14 -12.66
C ASP A 124 -11.99 4.87 -11.60
N GLU A 125 -11.88 4.47 -10.33
CA GLU A 125 -12.55 5.17 -9.22
C GLU A 125 -12.07 6.62 -9.09
N LEU A 126 -10.76 6.87 -9.19
CA LEU A 126 -10.23 8.24 -9.18
C LEU A 126 -10.68 9.06 -10.38
N ALA A 127 -10.82 8.46 -11.56
CA ALA A 127 -11.35 9.13 -12.74
C ALA A 127 -12.82 9.50 -12.57
N LYS A 128 -13.65 8.62 -11.99
CA LYS A 128 -15.05 8.91 -11.65
C LYS A 128 -15.18 10.06 -10.65
N VAL A 129 -14.35 10.08 -9.59
CA VAL A 129 -14.33 11.18 -8.62
C VAL A 129 -13.95 12.50 -9.28
N ARG A 130 -12.97 12.49 -10.18
CA ARG A 130 -12.56 13.69 -10.93
C ARG A 130 -13.67 14.18 -11.86
N ASP A 131 -14.32 13.28 -12.59
CA ASP A 131 -15.45 13.62 -13.46
C ASP A 131 -16.62 14.22 -12.66
N ALA A 132 -16.93 13.64 -11.49
CA ALA A 132 -17.94 14.19 -10.58
C ALA A 132 -17.57 15.58 -10.08
N LEU A 133 -16.29 15.84 -9.77
CA LEU A 133 -15.81 17.16 -9.37
C LEU A 133 -15.95 18.19 -10.51
N HIS A 134 -15.54 17.83 -11.74
CA HIS A 134 -15.72 18.71 -12.90
C HIS A 134 -17.19 19.01 -13.21
N LYS A 135 -18.10 18.06 -12.98
CA LYS A 135 -19.55 18.28 -13.11
C LYS A 135 -20.07 19.30 -12.10
N LEU A 136 -19.51 19.35 -10.89
CA LEU A 136 -19.87 20.35 -9.88
C LEU A 136 -19.32 21.74 -10.22
N ASP A 137 -18.09 21.82 -10.75
CA ASP A 137 -17.50 23.09 -11.19
C ASP A 137 -18.30 23.71 -12.34
N ASN A 138 -18.82 22.90 -13.26
CA ASN A 138 -19.68 23.34 -14.36
C ASN A 138 -21.04 23.92 -13.92
N ILE A 139 -21.49 23.64 -12.68
CA ILE A 139 -22.71 24.21 -12.11
C ILE A 139 -22.43 25.59 -11.48
N ASN A 140 -21.17 25.92 -11.17
CA ASN A 140 -20.77 27.14 -10.45
C ASN A 140 -20.29 28.30 -11.34
N VAL A 141 -20.67 28.35 -12.62
CA VAL A 141 -20.52 29.57 -13.44
C VAL A 141 -21.85 30.32 -13.42
N PRO A 142 -22.06 31.29 -12.51
CA PRO A 142 -23.09 32.29 -12.73
C PRO A 142 -22.63 33.14 -13.93
N GLN A 143 -23.33 33.01 -15.06
CA GLN A 143 -23.33 34.09 -16.04
C GLN A 143 -23.86 35.33 -15.33
N ASN A 144 -22.94 36.19 -14.90
CA ASN A 144 -23.23 37.54 -14.47
C ASN A 144 -23.76 38.32 -15.68
N LYS A 145 -25.06 38.17 -15.94
CA LYS A 145 -25.84 39.15 -16.70
C LYS A 145 -26.34 40.11 -15.64
N GLU A 146 -25.63 41.23 -15.59
CA GLU A 146 -25.94 42.46 -14.91
C GLU A 146 -27.45 42.73 -15.00
N VAL A 147 -28.17 42.46 -13.91
CA VAL A 147 -29.53 42.97 -13.71
C VAL A 147 -29.42 43.97 -12.57
N THR A 148 -29.63 45.21 -12.98
CA THR A 148 -29.68 46.44 -12.21
C THR A 148 -30.45 46.25 -10.91
N ILE A 149 -29.86 46.81 -9.84
CA ILE A 149 -30.45 47.02 -8.53
C ILE A 149 -31.78 47.75 -8.70
N ASP A 150 -32.86 47.18 -8.15
CA ASP A 150 -33.92 47.98 -7.55
C ASP A 150 -34.39 47.32 -6.25
N GLN A 151 -34.23 48.10 -5.18
CA GLN A 151 -34.70 47.81 -3.84
C GLN A 151 -36.23 47.92 -3.83
N GLN A 152 -36.94 46.89 -3.40
CA GLN A 152 -38.24 47.13 -2.78
C GLN A 152 -38.55 46.13 -1.68
N THR A 153 -38.70 46.71 -0.49
CA THR A 153 -39.11 46.10 0.77
C THR A 153 -40.62 45.86 0.81
N VAL A 154 -41.00 45.06 1.80
CA VAL A 154 -42.31 44.92 2.48
C VAL A 154 -43.28 43.88 1.92
N GLY A 155 -43.67 42.93 2.79
CA GLY A 155 -44.80 42.03 2.56
C GLY A 155 -44.92 40.84 3.53
N ILE A 156 -45.02 41.12 4.83
CA ILE A 156 -45.37 40.13 5.86
C ILE A 156 -46.80 39.62 5.64
N SER A 157 -47.02 38.29 5.70
CA SER A 157 -48.33 37.73 6.02
C SER A 157 -48.20 36.56 7.01
N LYS A 158 -48.94 36.70 8.11
CA LYS A 158 -48.92 35.87 9.33
C LYS A 158 -49.73 34.58 9.16
N LYS A 159 -49.24 33.48 9.75
CA LYS A 159 -50.11 32.46 10.39
C LYS A 159 -49.46 31.91 11.67
N ALA A 160 -50.31 31.51 12.60
CA ALA A 160 -50.14 31.60 14.06
C ALA A 160 -49.31 30.51 14.79
N SER A 161 -48.83 30.92 15.97
CA SER A 161 -48.18 30.29 17.16
C SER A 161 -48.85 29.00 17.74
N PRO A 162 -48.24 28.22 18.70
CA PRO A 162 -47.45 28.74 19.84
C PRO A 162 -46.25 27.94 20.44
N ALA A 163 -45.48 28.73 21.22
CA ALA A 163 -44.75 28.43 22.45
C ALA A 163 -43.54 27.47 22.44
N GLY A 164 -42.36 28.05 22.65
CA GLY A 164 -41.11 27.39 23.01
C GLY A 164 -39.97 28.40 23.06
N ASP A 165 -39.66 28.90 24.25
CA ASP A 165 -38.64 29.93 24.50
C ASP A 165 -37.24 29.59 23.95
N ARG A 166 -36.49 30.67 23.71
CA ARG A 166 -35.01 30.75 23.59
C ARG A 166 -34.43 30.77 22.16
N ALA A 167 -34.82 31.76 21.36
CA ALA A 167 -34.06 32.20 20.20
C ALA A 167 -33.52 33.62 20.43
N GLY A 168 -32.44 33.72 21.22
CA GLY A 168 -31.61 34.92 21.22
C GLY A 168 -30.94 35.02 19.86
N LEU A 169 -31.44 35.91 19.01
CA LEU A 169 -30.89 36.22 17.69
C LEU A 169 -29.36 36.29 17.78
N CYS A 170 -28.69 35.39 17.07
CA CYS A 170 -27.25 35.45 16.92
C CYS A 170 -26.96 36.69 16.08
N SER A 171 -26.65 37.81 16.74
CA SER A 171 -26.36 39.07 16.07
C SER A 171 -25.19 38.87 15.09
N GLU A 172 -25.28 39.50 13.92
CA GLU A 172 -24.23 39.61 12.90
C GLU A 172 -22.85 39.84 13.52
N GLU A 173 -22.81 40.65 14.59
CA GLU A 173 -21.63 40.96 15.38
C GLU A 173 -20.95 39.74 16.05
N LYS A 174 -21.72 38.75 16.51
CA LYS A 174 -21.16 37.48 17.04
C LYS A 174 -20.52 36.65 15.93
N MET A 175 -21.10 36.68 14.73
CA MET A 175 -20.55 36.00 13.56
C MET A 175 -19.27 36.68 13.07
N GLU A 176 -19.23 38.02 13.04
CA GLU A 176 -18.03 38.80 12.73
C GLU A 176 -16.94 38.61 13.79
N ALA A 177 -17.30 38.55 15.08
CA ALA A 177 -16.36 38.25 16.15
C ALA A 177 -15.75 36.84 16.00
N ALA A 178 -16.54 35.85 15.57
CA ALA A 178 -16.05 34.51 15.30
C ALA A 178 -15.08 34.51 14.10
N LYS A 179 -15.43 35.18 13.00
CA LYS A 179 -14.54 35.30 11.81
C LYS A 179 -13.20 35.93 12.19
N ARG A 180 -13.18 36.99 13.00
CA ARG A 180 -11.93 37.63 13.45
C ARG A 180 -11.08 36.69 14.29
N LYS A 181 -11.69 35.93 15.22
CA LYS A 181 -10.98 34.95 16.05
C LYS A 181 -10.34 33.83 15.23
N PHE A 182 -11.02 33.34 14.20
CA PHE A 182 -10.45 32.33 13.32
C PHE A 182 -9.25 32.86 12.52
N HIS A 183 -9.34 34.06 11.95
CA HIS A 183 -8.22 34.67 11.21
C HIS A 183 -7.02 34.95 12.13
N GLN A 184 -7.27 35.44 13.34
CA GLN A 184 -6.24 35.69 14.34
C GLN A 184 -5.53 34.39 14.75
N ALA A 185 -6.26 33.29 14.96
CA ALA A 185 -5.69 32.00 15.30
C ALA A 185 -4.78 31.44 14.18
N TYR A 186 -5.16 31.64 12.91
CA TYR A 186 -4.32 31.25 11.78
C TYR A 186 -3.02 32.05 11.71
N GLN A 187 -3.08 33.36 11.93
CA GLN A 187 -1.89 34.21 11.99
C GLN A 187 -0.98 33.82 13.16
N GLU A 188 -1.55 33.54 14.33
CA GLU A 188 -0.78 33.14 15.51
C GLU A 188 -0.09 31.77 15.31
N ALA A 189 -0.74 30.82 14.62
CA ALA A 189 -0.13 29.54 14.27
C ALA A 189 1.05 29.70 13.29
N GLU A 190 0.92 30.57 12.29
CA GLU A 190 2.00 30.89 11.34
C GLU A 190 3.16 31.63 12.03
N ASP A 191 2.86 32.54 12.96
CA ASP A 191 3.85 33.25 13.76
C ASP A 191 4.57 32.30 14.71
N ALA A 192 3.86 31.35 15.32
CA ALA A 192 4.45 30.28 16.14
C ALA A 192 5.37 29.37 15.29
N LYS A 193 5.00 29.09 14.04
CA LYS A 193 5.85 28.35 13.10
C LYS A 193 7.10 29.13 12.71
N ARG A 194 7.00 30.45 12.47
CA ARG A 194 8.17 31.32 12.24
C ARG A 194 9.10 31.40 13.46
N ARG A 195 8.53 31.46 14.68
CA ARG A 195 9.29 31.50 15.94
C ARG A 195 9.99 30.18 16.25
N ARG A 196 9.45 29.04 15.78
CA ARG A 196 10.10 27.72 15.82
C ARG A 196 11.12 27.59 14.68
N ARG A 197 12.15 28.44 14.68
CA ARG A 197 13.31 28.32 13.78
C ARG A 197 14.07 27.05 14.15
N THR A 198 13.80 25.95 13.45
CA THR A 198 14.59 24.71 13.55
C THR A 198 16.03 25.06 13.20
N GLN A 199 16.92 25.01 14.19
CA GLN A 199 18.35 25.09 13.91
C GLN A 199 18.72 23.84 13.10
N LEU A 200 19.28 24.05 11.91
CA LEU A 200 19.83 22.99 11.08
C LEU A 200 21.02 22.39 11.84
N VAL A 201 20.81 21.28 12.55
CA VAL A 201 21.90 20.54 13.19
C VAL A 201 22.84 20.09 12.07
N GLN A 202 24.04 20.64 12.07
CA GLN A 202 25.08 20.28 11.14
C GLN A 202 25.42 18.80 11.38
N ALA A 203 25.13 17.95 10.40
CA ALA A 203 25.39 16.52 10.50
C ALA A 203 26.90 16.29 10.79
N PRO A 204 27.26 15.49 11.81
CA PRO A 204 28.64 15.11 12.06
C PRO A 204 29.20 14.42 10.81
N LYS A 205 30.40 14.82 10.38
CA LYS A 205 31.13 14.17 9.29
C LYS A 205 31.33 12.69 9.63
N MET A 206 30.49 11.84 9.05
CA MET A 206 30.64 10.39 9.14
C MET A 206 31.92 9.98 8.42
N MET A 207 32.60 9.03 9.04
CA MET A 207 33.95 8.54 8.76
C MET A 207 34.24 8.28 7.29
N GLN A 208 35.48 8.56 6.89
CA GLN A 208 35.98 8.36 5.53
C GLN A 208 35.91 6.89 5.08
N PRO A 209 35.85 6.62 3.75
CA PRO A 209 35.90 5.27 3.22
C PRO A 209 37.23 4.60 3.58
N ILE A 210 37.17 3.40 4.13
CA ILE A 210 38.33 2.51 4.30
C ILE A 210 39.00 2.37 2.93
N ARG A 211 40.24 2.83 2.85
CA ARG A 211 41.09 2.67 1.66
C ARG A 211 41.12 1.19 1.31
N ARG A 212 40.61 0.83 0.13
CA ARG A 212 40.90 -0.48 -0.46
C ARG A 212 42.41 -0.57 -0.60
N CYS A 213 43.00 -1.48 0.13
CA CYS A 213 44.38 -1.87 -0.08
C CYS A 213 44.43 -2.54 -1.47
N THR A 214 44.92 -1.82 -2.46
CA THR A 214 45.30 -2.40 -3.76
C THR A 214 46.60 -3.17 -3.55
N SER A 215 46.50 -4.38 -3.01
CA SER A 215 47.61 -5.34 -3.03
C SER A 215 47.74 -5.84 -4.47
N SER A 216 48.71 -5.27 -5.19
CA SER A 216 49.19 -5.79 -6.45
C SER A 216 49.97 -7.07 -6.20
N MET A 217 49.33 -8.23 -6.38
CA MET A 217 50.03 -9.49 -6.62
C MET A 217 49.43 -10.17 -7.84
N VAL A 218 49.69 -9.58 -9.01
CA VAL A 218 49.68 -10.34 -10.25
C VAL A 218 50.94 -9.94 -11.00
N LYS A 219 51.65 -10.98 -11.47
CA LYS A 219 52.87 -10.98 -12.30
C LYS A 219 54.18 -11.23 -11.55
N LYS A 220 54.35 -12.46 -11.06
CA LYS A 220 55.68 -13.09 -10.96
C LYS A 220 55.61 -14.63 -10.96
N THR A 221 54.97 -15.21 -11.99
CA THR A 221 55.12 -16.63 -12.33
C THR A 221 54.81 -16.84 -13.82
N PHE A 222 55.57 -16.16 -14.69
CA PHE A 222 55.66 -16.50 -16.12
C PHE A 222 57.11 -16.30 -16.57
N ALA A 223 58.03 -17.04 -15.92
CA ALA A 223 59.43 -17.10 -16.31
C ALA A 223 60.07 -18.45 -15.93
N ILE A 224 59.28 -19.54 -15.94
CA ILE A 224 59.78 -20.91 -15.76
C ILE A 224 58.95 -21.84 -16.66
N LYS A 225 58.94 -21.62 -17.98
CA LYS A 225 58.45 -22.63 -18.93
C LYS A 225 58.91 -22.49 -20.39
N THR A 226 60.09 -21.92 -20.63
CA THR A 226 60.70 -21.86 -21.99
C THR A 226 62.23 -21.95 -21.93
N GLN A 227 62.77 -22.90 -21.17
CA GLN A 227 64.19 -23.29 -21.27
C GLN A 227 64.38 -24.81 -21.14
N LEU A 228 63.48 -25.59 -21.76
CA LEU A 228 63.72 -27.01 -22.06
C LEU A 228 63.11 -27.34 -23.42
N HIS A 229 63.65 -26.71 -24.46
CA HIS A 229 63.73 -27.28 -25.81
C HIS A 229 64.71 -26.43 -26.62
N MET A 230 65.67 -27.09 -27.27
CA MET A 230 66.79 -26.55 -28.07
C MET A 230 68.12 -26.32 -27.31
N ALA A 231 68.77 -27.43 -26.94
CA ALA A 231 70.17 -27.78 -27.24
C ALA A 231 70.54 -29.06 -26.49
#